data_AF-A0A7S4N2M7-F1
#
_entry.id   AF-A0A7S4N2M7-F1
#
_cell.length_a   1.000
_cell.length_b   1.000
_cell.length_c   1.000
_cell.angle_alpha   90.00
_cell.angle_beta   90.00
_cell.angle_gamma   90.00
#
_symmetry.space_group_name_H-M   'P 1'
#
loop_
_entity.id
_entity.type
_entity.pdbx_description
1 polymer ?
#
loop_
_entity_poly.entity_id
_entity_poly.type
_entity_poly.pdbx_seq_one_letter_code
_entity_poly.pdbx_strand_id
1 'polypeptide(L)'
;ISVPLVFLGAFFGFKAKLKDPPTRTNEIPRQVPEQAWYMGGVFNVLMGGILPFGAVFIELFFILSSVWLHQYYYVFGFLLIVLLILLITCAEITIVMCYFQLCGEDYNWAWRAFLTAGCSGLYLFAYSIVYMLTKMNMTRGVSVLLYLGYMLIASYAFALLTGCIGFFACFTFVRVIYAAVKVE
;
A
#
# COMPACT_ATOMS: atom_id res chain seq x y z
N ILE A 1 -4.89 10.27 -22.01
CA ILE A 1 -4.96 10.82 -20.63
C ILE A 1 -3.72 10.44 -19.81
N SER A 2 -3.31 9.18 -19.78
CA SER A 2 -2.15 8.67 -19.01
C SER A 2 -0.79 9.26 -19.43
N VAL A 3 -0.48 9.31 -20.73
CA VAL A 3 0.82 9.80 -21.25
C VAL A 3 1.13 11.26 -20.83
N PRO A 4 0.23 12.25 -21.01
CA PRO A 4 0.54 13.62 -20.59
C PRO A 4 0.66 13.77 -19.07
N LEU A 5 -0.11 13.01 -18.28
CA LEU A 5 -0.03 13.06 -16.82
C LEU A 5 1.31 12.50 -16.29
N VAL A 6 1.79 11.41 -16.88
CA VAL A 6 3.11 10.82 -16.56
C VAL A 6 4.23 11.79 -16.94
N PHE A 7 4.15 12.45 -18.10
CA PHE A 7 5.14 13.44 -18.52
C PHE A 7 5.16 14.66 -17.59
N LEU A 8 3.99 15.16 -17.20
CA LEU A 8 3.87 16.24 -16.23
C LEU A 8 4.48 15.85 -14.88
N GLY A 9 4.14 14.66 -14.36
CA GLY A 9 4.70 14.13 -13.12
C GLY A 9 6.23 14.01 -13.18
N ALA A 10 6.78 13.48 -14.28
CA ALA A 10 8.22 13.37 -14.49
C ALA A 10 8.90 14.75 -14.56
N PHE A 11 8.33 15.69 -15.31
CA PHE A 11 8.88 17.05 -15.45
C PHE A 11 8.97 17.78 -14.10
N PHE A 12 7.93 17.68 -13.27
CA PHE A 12 7.96 18.26 -11.92
C PHE A 12 8.89 17.48 -10.98
N GLY A 13 8.91 16.15 -11.09
CA GLY A 13 9.80 15.29 -10.29
C GLY A 13 11.28 15.60 -10.52
N PHE A 14 11.71 15.75 -11.78
CA PHE A 14 13.11 16.09 -12.10
C PHE A 14 13.53 17.51 -11.68
N LYS A 15 12.58 18.44 -11.58
CA LYS A 15 12.84 19.81 -11.12
C LYS A 15 12.77 19.98 -9.61
N ALA A 16 12.22 19.01 -8.89
CA ALA A 16 12.11 19.09 -7.44
C ALA A 16 13.50 18.92 -6.80
N LYS A 17 13.94 19.92 -6.05
CA LYS A 17 15.14 19.78 -5.20
C LYS A 17 14.84 18.81 -4.06
N LEU A 18 15.78 17.90 -3.79
CA LEU A 18 15.70 17.08 -2.56
C LEU A 18 15.73 18.02 -1.35
N LYS A 19 14.71 17.91 -0.50
CA LYS A 19 14.68 18.65 0.76
C LYS A 19 15.75 18.09 1.68
N ASP A 20 16.52 18.97 2.31
CA ASP A 20 17.54 18.60 3.28
C ASP A 20 16.96 17.75 4.42
N PRO A 21 17.75 16.81 4.98
CA PRO A 21 17.32 16.01 6.12
C PRO A 21 16.99 16.92 7.32
N PRO A 22 15.97 16.58 8.13
CA PRO A 22 15.52 17.42 9.24
C PRO A 22 16.57 17.56 10.35
N THR A 23 17.53 16.64 10.43
CA THR A 23 18.59 16.59 11.42
C THR A 23 19.91 16.16 10.79
N ARG A 24 21.03 16.48 11.47
CA ARG A 24 22.36 16.00 11.03
C ARG A 24 22.40 14.47 11.16
N THR A 25 22.68 13.79 10.06
CA THR A 25 22.87 12.34 10.02
C THR A 25 24.35 12.00 10.18
N ASN A 26 24.67 10.95 10.94
CA ASN A 26 26.03 10.40 10.96
C ASN A 26 26.36 9.76 9.60
N GLU A 27 27.60 9.91 9.15
CA GLU A 27 28.07 9.30 7.90
C GLU A 27 28.23 7.78 8.00
N ILE A 28 28.51 7.26 9.20
CA ILE A 28 28.62 5.82 9.46
C ILE A 28 27.27 5.30 9.97
N PRO A 29 26.65 4.33 9.27
CA PRO A 29 25.39 3.75 9.70
C PRO A 29 25.60 2.98 11.00
N ARG A 30 24.75 3.26 11.99
CA ARG A 30 24.70 2.48 13.24
C ARG A 30 24.24 1.05 12.94
N GLN A 31 24.77 0.08 13.67
CA GLN A 31 24.28 -1.30 13.60
C GLN A 31 22.87 -1.40 14.19
N VAL A 32 21.96 -2.05 13.47
CA VAL A 32 20.57 -2.27 13.90
C VAL A 32 20.56 -3.44 14.89
N PRO A 33 19.96 -3.29 16.09
CA PRO A 33 19.88 -4.38 17.07
C PRO A 33 18.97 -5.50 16.56
N GLU A 34 19.17 -6.71 17.09
CA GLU A 34 18.35 -7.87 16.74
C GLU A 34 16.90 -7.62 17.16
N GLN A 35 16.00 -7.68 16.18
CA GLN A 35 14.57 -7.45 16.40
C GLN A 35 13.87 -8.74 16.82
N ALA A 36 12.84 -8.62 17.66
CA ALA A 36 11.97 -9.75 17.97
C ALA A 36 11.33 -10.33 16.70
N TRP A 37 11.02 -11.63 16.71
CA TRP A 37 10.52 -12.35 15.53
C TRP A 37 9.26 -11.72 14.91
N TYR A 38 8.35 -11.17 15.73
CA TYR A 38 7.12 -10.51 15.28
C TYR A 38 7.35 -9.09 14.75
N MET A 39 8.49 -8.48 15.08
CA MET A 39 8.97 -7.24 14.43
C MET A 39 9.79 -7.55 13.16
N GLY A 40 9.93 -8.83 12.80
CA GLY A 40 10.56 -9.25 11.56
C GLY A 40 9.89 -8.62 10.35
N GLY A 41 10.70 -8.16 9.39
CA GLY A 41 10.22 -7.32 8.28
C GLY A 41 9.09 -7.96 7.46
N VAL A 42 9.16 -9.26 7.20
CA VAL A 42 8.13 -9.97 6.43
C VAL A 42 6.82 -10.07 7.20
N PHE A 43 6.87 -10.50 8.46
CA PHE A 43 5.66 -10.68 9.27
C PHE A 43 4.95 -9.36 9.53
N ASN A 44 5.71 -8.30 9.85
CA ASN A 44 5.17 -6.96 10.04
C ASN A 44 4.49 -6.42 8.76
N VAL A 45 5.14 -6.60 7.60
CA VAL A 45 4.58 -6.20 6.30
C VAL A 45 3.27 -6.93 5.99
N LEU A 46 3.23 -8.25 6.19
CA LEU A 46 2.02 -9.04 5.97
C LEU A 46 0.89 -8.58 6.89
N MET A 47 1.16 -8.47 8.21
CA MET A 47 0.14 -8.04 9.17
C MET A 47 -0.44 -6.67 8.86
N GLY A 48 0.40 -5.69 8.47
CA GLY A 48 -0.08 -4.35 8.16
C GLY A 48 -0.99 -4.26 6.92
N GLY A 49 -0.88 -5.21 5.98
CA GLY A 49 -1.73 -5.23 4.79
C GLY A 49 -3.16 -5.75 5.03
N ILE A 50 -3.41 -6.44 6.15
CA ILE A 50 -4.70 -7.08 6.45
C ILE A 50 -5.80 -6.04 6.68
N LEU A 51 -5.49 -4.99 7.43
CA LEU A 51 -6.45 -3.95 7.81
C LEU A 51 -6.94 -3.12 6.60
N PRO A 52 -6.06 -2.57 5.74
CA PRO A 52 -6.48 -1.91 4.51
C PRO A 52 -7.30 -2.81 3.58
N PHE A 53 -6.94 -4.10 3.48
CA PHE A 53 -7.71 -5.07 2.70
C PHE A 53 -9.10 -5.30 3.29
N GLY A 54 -9.20 -5.44 4.61
CA GLY A 54 -10.47 -5.59 5.32
C GLY A 54 -11.42 -4.39 5.11
N ALA A 55 -10.88 -3.18 5.09
CA ALA A 55 -11.66 -1.95 4.88
C ALA A 55 -12.35 -1.90 3.49
N VAL A 56 -11.76 -2.55 2.47
CA VAL A 56 -12.30 -2.57 1.10
C VAL A 56 -12.95 -3.89 0.71
N PHE A 57 -12.97 -4.88 1.62
CA PHE A 57 -13.34 -6.25 1.29
C PHE A 57 -14.74 -6.38 0.68
N ILE A 58 -15.73 -5.75 1.30
CA ILE A 58 -17.14 -5.80 0.84
C ILE A 58 -17.27 -5.13 -0.53
N GLU A 59 -16.60 -4.01 -0.73
CA GLU A 59 -16.64 -3.29 -2.01
C GLU A 59 -15.95 -4.06 -3.12
N LEU A 60 -14.82 -4.71 -2.82
CA LEU A 60 -14.17 -5.62 -3.77
C LEU A 60 -15.13 -6.70 -4.24
N PHE A 61 -15.93 -7.30 -3.34
CA PHE A 61 -16.94 -8.28 -3.73
C PHE A 61 -17.97 -7.71 -4.71
N PHE A 62 -18.49 -6.51 -4.46
CA PHE A 62 -19.46 -5.86 -5.36
C PHE A 62 -18.83 -5.46 -6.70
N ILE A 63 -17.60 -4.95 -6.69
CA ILE A 63 -16.87 -4.60 -7.92
C ILE A 63 -16.61 -5.85 -8.77
N LEU A 64 -16.10 -6.93 -8.17
CA LEU A 64 -15.87 -8.18 -8.90
C LEU A 64 -17.18 -8.73 -9.47
N SER A 65 -18.26 -8.69 -8.70
CA SER A 65 -19.58 -9.15 -9.17
C SER A 65 -20.13 -8.27 -10.30
N SER A 66 -19.91 -6.96 -10.25
CA SER A 66 -20.34 -6.05 -11.30
C SER A 66 -19.55 -6.24 -12.60
N VAL A 67 -18.23 -6.34 -12.50
CA VAL A 67 -17.34 -6.48 -13.65
C VAL A 67 -17.49 -7.84 -14.34
N TRP A 68 -17.59 -8.93 -13.56
CA TRP A 68 -17.55 -10.28 -14.11
C TRP A 68 -18.92 -10.95 -14.28
N LEU A 69 -19.92 -10.61 -13.45
CA LEU A 69 -21.29 -11.12 -13.58
C LEU A 69 -22.26 -10.10 -14.21
N HIS A 70 -21.73 -8.97 -14.72
CA HIS A 70 -22.51 -7.89 -15.33
C HIS A 70 -23.65 -7.35 -14.45
N GLN A 71 -23.51 -7.44 -13.12
CA GLN A 71 -24.48 -6.85 -12.21
C GLN A 71 -24.31 -5.32 -12.15
N TYR A 72 -25.41 -4.58 -12.11
CA TYR A 72 -25.37 -3.12 -12.03
C TYR A 72 -24.86 -2.67 -10.65
N TYR A 73 -23.75 -1.93 -10.62
CA TYR A 73 -23.25 -1.29 -9.41
C TYR A 73 -23.90 0.09 -9.25
N TYR A 74 -24.92 0.18 -8.40
CA TYR A 74 -25.72 1.40 -8.20
C TYR A 74 -25.12 2.39 -7.18
N VAL A 75 -24.05 2.03 -6.48
CA VAL A 75 -23.61 2.76 -5.27
C VAL A 75 -22.29 3.52 -5.47
N PHE A 76 -22.15 4.24 -6.58
CA PHE A 76 -20.92 4.99 -6.91
C PHE A 76 -20.51 6.02 -5.84
N GLY A 77 -21.47 6.61 -5.12
CA GLY A 77 -21.19 7.54 -4.02
C GLY A 77 -20.55 6.86 -2.80
N PHE A 78 -20.90 5.60 -2.52
CA PHE A 78 -20.31 4.82 -1.42
C PHE A 78 -18.87 4.41 -1.72
N LEU A 79 -18.57 4.09 -2.99
CA LEU A 79 -17.21 3.79 -3.46
C LEU A 79 -16.21 4.91 -3.10
N LEU A 80 -16.61 6.18 -3.26
CA LEU A 80 -15.75 7.32 -2.93
C LEU A 80 -15.46 7.38 -1.43
N ILE A 81 -16.46 7.13 -0.59
CA ILE A 81 -16.29 7.11 0.86
C ILE A 81 -15.34 5.98 1.27
N VAL A 82 -15.53 4.78 0.72
CA VAL A 82 -14.65 3.64 0.99
C VAL A 82 -13.22 3.89 0.49
N LEU A 83 -13.07 4.55 -0.65
CA LEU A 83 -11.75 4.99 -1.13
C LEU A 83 -11.08 5.91 -0.11
N LEU A 84 -11.78 6.92 0.42
CA LEU A 84 -11.22 7.81 1.45
C LEU A 84 -10.82 7.05 2.73
N ILE A 85 -11.66 6.13 3.18
CA ILE A 85 -11.37 5.26 4.34
C ILE A 85 -10.13 4.40 4.06
N LEU A 86 -9.99 3.86 2.85
CA LEU A 86 -8.80 3.13 2.44
C LEU A 86 -7.55 4.01 2.52
N LEU A 87 -7.59 5.24 1.98
CA LEU A 87 -6.44 6.15 2.03
C LEU A 87 -6.00 6.44 3.48
N ILE A 88 -6.98 6.72 4.36
CA ILE A 88 -6.74 7.01 5.78
C ILE A 88 -6.17 5.79 6.50
N THR A 89 -6.78 4.62 6.33
CA THR A 89 -6.33 3.38 7.00
C THR A 89 -4.95 2.94 6.51
N CYS A 90 -4.64 3.10 5.21
CA CYS A 90 -3.29 2.89 4.70
C CYS A 90 -2.27 3.83 5.37
N ALA A 91 -2.58 5.13 5.47
CA ALA A 91 -1.70 6.10 6.11
C ALA A 91 -1.50 5.79 7.60
N GLU A 92 -2.59 5.47 8.32
CA GLU A 92 -2.54 5.17 9.75
C GLU A 92 -1.70 3.93 10.07
N ILE A 93 -1.98 2.80 9.41
CA ILE A 93 -1.27 1.54 9.70
C ILE A 93 0.21 1.63 9.34
N THR A 94 0.55 2.27 8.22
CA THR A 94 1.97 2.46 7.87
C THR A 94 2.70 3.33 8.88
N ILE A 95 2.09 4.43 9.35
CA ILE A 95 2.68 5.30 10.39
C ILE A 95 2.90 4.51 11.68
N VAL A 96 1.90 3.76 12.15
CA VAL A 96 2.00 2.98 13.39
C VAL A 96 3.10 1.93 13.31
N MET A 97 3.16 1.17 12.20
CA MET A 97 4.21 0.16 12.02
C MET A 97 5.59 0.79 11.87
N CYS A 98 5.69 1.93 11.19
CA CYS A 98 6.93 2.69 11.07
C CYS A 98 7.39 3.22 12.43
N TYR A 99 6.47 3.68 13.27
CA TYR A 99 6.78 4.15 14.62
C TYR A 99 7.37 3.04 15.49
N PHE A 100 6.73 1.86 15.52
CA PHE A 100 7.26 0.71 16.26
C PHE A 100 8.63 0.27 15.74
N GLN A 101 8.84 0.30 14.42
CA GLN A 101 10.16 0.02 13.83
C GLN A 101 11.22 1.01 14.31
N LEU A 102 10.90 2.30 14.36
CA LEU A 102 11.82 3.34 14.84
C LEU A 102 12.10 3.20 16.34
N CYS A 103 11.12 2.80 17.14
CA CYS A 103 11.32 2.45 18.55
C CYS A 103 12.27 1.26 18.74
N GLY A 104 12.30 0.34 17.77
CA GLY A 104 13.27 -0.76 17.69
C GLY A 104 14.67 -0.34 17.22
N GLU A 105 14.96 0.96 17.09
CA GLU A 105 16.20 1.51 16.55
C GLU A 105 16.52 1.08 15.09
N ASP A 106 15.53 0.59 14.34
CA ASP A 106 15.71 0.26 12.93
C ASP A 106 15.31 1.44 12.03
N TYR A 107 16.30 2.05 11.40
CA TYR A 107 16.11 3.21 10.52
C TYR A 107 15.72 2.85 9.08
N ASN A 108 15.66 1.57 8.71
CA ASN A 108 15.34 1.13 7.35
C ASN A 108 13.82 1.13 7.07
N TRP A 109 13.18 2.29 7.25
CA TRP A 109 11.73 2.42 7.20
C TRP A 109 11.16 2.60 5.78
N ALA A 110 11.93 3.15 4.84
CA ALA A 110 11.44 3.57 3.51
C ALA A 110 10.73 2.45 2.72
N TRP A 111 11.43 1.36 2.42
CA TRP A 111 10.86 0.24 1.67
C TRP A 111 9.84 -0.54 2.49
N ARG A 112 10.03 -0.63 3.81
CA ARG A 112 9.09 -1.30 4.70
C ARG A 112 7.75 -0.59 4.74
N ALA A 113 7.73 0.73 4.91
CA ALA A 113 6.51 1.53 4.88
C ALA A 113 5.72 1.33 3.57
N PHE A 114 6.41 1.33 2.43
CA PHE A 114 5.77 1.06 1.14
C PHE A 114 5.16 -0.35 1.10
N LEU A 115 5.92 -1.37 1.51
CA LEU A 115 5.48 -2.76 1.47
C LEU A 115 4.34 -3.06 2.45
N THR A 116 4.33 -2.44 3.64
CA THR A 116 3.30 -2.66 4.67
C THR A 116 1.89 -2.35 4.15
N ALA A 117 1.67 -1.20 3.51
CA ALA A 117 0.39 -0.92 2.86
C ALA A 117 0.24 -1.65 1.52
N GLY A 118 1.30 -1.74 0.72
CA GLY A 118 1.27 -2.38 -0.60
C GLY A 118 0.93 -3.87 -0.57
N CYS A 119 1.22 -4.57 0.53
CA CYS A 119 0.87 -5.97 0.75
C CYS A 119 -0.64 -6.23 0.66
N SER A 120 -1.48 -5.21 0.86
CA SER A 120 -2.93 -5.30 0.63
C SER A 120 -3.29 -5.75 -0.80
N GLY A 121 -2.45 -5.49 -1.80
CA GLY A 121 -2.63 -6.01 -3.16
C GLY A 121 -2.41 -7.51 -3.27
N LEU A 122 -1.54 -8.11 -2.45
CA LEU A 122 -1.40 -9.57 -2.40
C LEU A 122 -2.68 -10.23 -1.87
N TYR A 123 -3.31 -9.63 -0.86
CA TYR A 123 -4.60 -10.09 -0.34
C TYR A 123 -5.73 -9.97 -1.38
N LEU A 124 -5.75 -8.88 -2.15
CA LEU A 124 -6.67 -8.71 -3.27
C LEU A 124 -6.48 -9.80 -4.31
N PHE A 125 -5.25 -10.09 -4.70
CA PHE A 125 -4.96 -11.15 -5.67
C PHE A 125 -5.38 -12.53 -5.16
N ALA A 126 -5.04 -12.88 -3.91
CA ALA A 126 -5.46 -14.13 -3.29
C ALA A 126 -6.99 -14.26 -3.23
N TYR A 127 -7.68 -13.18 -2.85
CA TYR A 127 -9.14 -13.13 -2.83
C TYR A 127 -9.74 -13.34 -4.23
N SER A 128 -9.12 -12.76 -5.26
CA SER A 128 -9.58 -12.94 -6.64
C SER A 128 -9.51 -14.40 -7.11
N ILE A 129 -8.53 -15.17 -6.64
CA ILE A 129 -8.42 -16.61 -6.93
C ILE A 129 -9.55 -17.36 -6.22
N VAL A 130 -9.78 -17.08 -4.94
CA VAL A 130 -10.89 -17.70 -4.19
C VAL A 130 -12.24 -17.36 -4.81
N TYR A 131 -12.42 -16.11 -5.25
CA TYR A 131 -13.63 -15.66 -5.91
C TYR A 131 -13.87 -16.42 -7.22
N MET A 132 -12.83 -16.60 -8.04
CA MET A 132 -12.90 -17.39 -9.27
C MET A 132 -13.35 -18.83 -8.98
N LEU A 133 -12.74 -19.49 -7.98
CA LEU A 133 -13.03 -20.89 -7.66
C LEU A 133 -14.43 -21.12 -7.07
N THR A 134 -14.96 -20.13 -6.34
CA THR A 134 -16.22 -20.30 -5.59
C THR A 134 -17.44 -19.70 -6.28
N LYS A 135 -17.26 -18.65 -7.09
CA LYS A 135 -18.36 -17.89 -7.72
C LYS A 135 -18.40 -17.99 -9.23
N MET A 136 -17.27 -18.30 -9.88
CA MET A 136 -17.20 -18.31 -11.34
C MET A 136 -17.05 -19.73 -11.90
N ASN A 137 -18.01 -20.15 -12.73
CA ASN A 137 -17.96 -21.43 -13.44
C ASN A 137 -17.15 -21.33 -14.75
N MET A 138 -15.91 -20.83 -14.68
CA MET A 138 -15.04 -20.72 -15.85
C MET A 138 -14.38 -22.07 -16.16
N THR A 139 -14.82 -22.75 -17.23
CA THR A 139 -14.30 -24.08 -17.63
C THR A 139 -13.17 -24.01 -18.66
N ARG A 140 -13.01 -22.89 -19.38
CA ARG A 140 -12.00 -22.73 -20.45
C ARG A 140 -10.70 -22.14 -19.88
N GLY A 141 -9.56 -22.80 -20.16
CA GLY A 141 -8.24 -22.35 -19.69
C GLY A 141 -7.86 -20.94 -20.14
N VAL A 142 -8.25 -20.52 -21.35
CA VAL A 142 -7.98 -19.16 -21.86
C VAL A 142 -8.73 -18.10 -21.04
N SER A 143 -9.98 -18.37 -20.64
CA SER A 143 -10.77 -17.45 -19.82
C SER A 143 -10.20 -17.30 -18.41
N VAL A 144 -9.69 -18.39 -17.83
CA VAL A 144 -8.99 -18.38 -16.54
C VAL A 144 -7.70 -17.56 -16.63
N LEU A 145 -6.90 -17.75 -17.68
CA LEU A 145 -5.67 -16.99 -17.89
C LEU A 145 -5.93 -15.48 -18.02
N LEU A 146 -6.95 -15.11 -18.82
CA LEU A 146 -7.34 -13.70 -18.97
C LEU A 146 -7.80 -13.10 -17.65
N TYR A 147 -8.69 -13.79 -16.92
CA TYR A 147 -9.15 -13.33 -15.61
C TYR A 147 -7.99 -13.10 -14.64
N LEU A 148 -7.11 -14.09 -14.48
CA LEU A 148 -5.95 -13.97 -13.59
C LEU A 148 -5.00 -12.85 -14.05
N GLY A 149 -4.81 -12.67 -15.35
CA GLY A 149 -4.02 -11.57 -15.91
C GLY A 149 -4.60 -10.20 -15.55
N TYR A 150 -5.91 -10.00 -15.73
CA TYR A 150 -6.58 -8.75 -15.34
C TYR A 150 -6.52 -8.50 -13.83
N MET A 151 -6.76 -9.53 -13.03
CA MET A 151 -6.71 -9.41 -11.57
C MET A 151 -5.30 -9.18 -11.05
N LEU A 152 -4.26 -9.70 -11.72
CA LEU A 152 -2.86 -9.43 -11.41
C LEU A 152 -2.50 -7.97 -11.69
N ILE A 153 -2.94 -7.42 -12.83
CA ILE A 153 -2.71 -6.01 -13.15
C ILE A 153 -3.44 -5.11 -12.15
N ALA A 154 -4.69 -5.44 -11.82
CA ALA A 154 -5.49 -4.70 -10.86
C ALA A 154 -4.89 -4.74 -9.45
N SER A 155 -4.46 -5.91 -8.98
CA SER A 155 -3.83 -6.07 -7.66
C SER A 155 -2.48 -5.35 -7.58
N TYR A 156 -1.69 -5.37 -8.65
CA TYR A 156 -0.44 -4.63 -8.74
C TYR A 156 -0.67 -3.12 -8.70
N ALA A 157 -1.64 -2.60 -9.46
CA ALA A 157 -2.01 -1.19 -9.41
C ALA A 157 -2.50 -0.77 -8.02
N PHE A 158 -3.29 -1.62 -7.36
CA PHE A 158 -3.74 -1.41 -5.99
C PHE A 158 -2.57 -1.37 -5.00
N ALA A 159 -1.62 -2.31 -5.10
CA ALA A 159 -0.42 -2.34 -4.27
C ALA A 159 0.45 -1.07 -4.44
N LEU A 160 0.61 -0.59 -5.68
CA LEU A 160 1.33 0.65 -5.94
C LEU A 160 0.62 1.86 -5.32
N LEU A 161 -0.70 1.95 -5.46
CA LEU A 161 -1.49 3.04 -4.90
C LEU A 161 -1.39 3.08 -3.37
N THR A 162 -1.73 1.97 -2.71
CA THR A 162 -1.71 1.87 -1.24
C THR A 162 -0.29 2.03 -0.69
N GLY A 163 0.72 1.43 -1.34
CA GLY A 163 2.12 1.56 -0.98
C GLY A 163 2.64 3.00 -1.08
N CYS A 164 2.30 3.72 -2.15
CA CYS A 164 2.69 5.13 -2.32
C CYS A 164 2.12 6.01 -1.21
N ILE A 165 0.83 5.84 -0.88
CA ILE A 165 0.18 6.60 0.20
C ILE A 165 0.88 6.34 1.53
N GLY A 166 1.14 5.08 1.84
CA GLY A 166 1.85 4.70 3.06
C GLY A 166 3.26 5.29 3.14
N PHE A 167 4.00 5.27 2.02
CA PHE A 167 5.33 5.87 1.95
C PHE A 167 5.30 7.39 2.22
N PHE A 168 4.41 8.13 1.56
CA PHE A 168 4.31 9.59 1.75
C PHE A 168 3.83 9.97 3.16
N ALA A 169 2.94 9.17 3.75
CA ALA A 169 2.49 9.32 5.13
C ALA A 169 3.67 9.17 6.10
N CYS A 170 4.41 8.05 6.00
CA CYS A 170 5.60 7.81 6.82
C CYS A 170 6.70 8.85 6.61
N PHE A 171 6.96 9.26 5.37
CA PHE A 171 7.96 10.28 5.07
C PHE A 171 7.65 11.62 5.73
N THR A 172 6.38 12.03 5.73
CA THR A 172 5.93 13.26 6.40
C THR A 172 6.04 13.09 7.92
N PHE A 173 5.58 11.97 8.46
CA PHE A 173 5.63 11.64 9.88
C PHE A 173 7.07 11.64 10.44
N VAL A 174 7.99 10.93 9.79
CA VAL A 174 9.41 10.85 10.15
C VAL A 174 10.02 12.25 10.20
N ARG A 175 9.74 13.10 9.20
CA ARG A 175 10.24 14.48 9.19
C ARG A 175 9.71 15.32 10.33
N VAL A 176 8.43 15.16 10.68
CA VAL A 176 7.82 15.90 11.80
C VAL A 176 8.45 15.49 13.13
N ILE A 177 8.64 14.19 13.37
CA ILE A 177 9.25 13.71 14.62
C ILE A 177 10.69 14.18 14.74
N TYR A 178 11.51 13.96 13.71
CA TYR A 178 12.92 14.35 13.77
C TYR A 178 13.12 15.87 13.83
N ALA A 179 12.21 16.67 13.25
CA ALA A 179 12.24 18.12 13.41
C ALA A 179 11.82 18.60 14.81
N ALA A 180 10.98 17.84 15.51
CA ALA A 180 10.52 18.16 16.87
C ALA A 180 11.55 17.80 17.94
N VAL A 181 12.44 16.84 17.68
CA VAL A 181 13.55 16.50 18.57
C VAL A 181 14.57 17.64 18.57
N LYS A 182 14.50 18.49 19.59
CA LYS A 182 15.56 19.46 19.88
C LYS A 182 16.81 18.68 20.27
N VAL A 183 17.85 18.79 19.45
CA VAL A 183 19.20 18.33 19.81
C VAL A 183 19.75 19.36 20.79
N GLU A 184 19.55 19.10 22.09
CA GLU A 184 20.37 19.72 23.16
C GLU A 184 21.70 18.97 23.28
#